data_AF-A0A845S2N6-F1
#
_entry.id   AF-A0A845S2N6-F1
#
_cell.length_a   1.000
_cell.length_b   1.000
_cell.length_c   1.000
_cell.angle_alpha   90.00
_cell.angle_beta   90.00
_cell.angle_gamma   90.00
#
_symmetry.space_group_name_H-M   'P 1'
#
loop_
_entity.id
_entity.type
_entity.pdbx_description
1 polymer ?
#
loop_
_entity_poly.entity_id
_entity_poly.type
_entity_poly.pdbx_seq_one_letter_code
_entity_poly.pdbx_strand_id
1 'polypeptide(L)'
;NRLGKVIATSNEKENKKLWVMTSFMATYLEIYNTAHKWFVKKGINENKSKEYINHLFKALNNELLKNSNYSTDKMVKEFQTKGGINAELLMRTKKSGIFKNLNKGFNKIYNRVKKS
;
A
#
# COMPACT_ATOMS: atom_id res chain seq x y z
N ASN A 1 -20.37 -14.24 5.15
CA ASN A 1 -19.24 -13.33 5.43
C ASN A 1 -18.01 -14.13 5.84
N ARG A 2 -16.95 -14.15 5.02
CA ARG A 2 -15.63 -14.62 5.44
C ARG A 2 -14.83 -13.39 5.86
N LEU A 3 -14.46 -13.29 7.14
CA LEU A 3 -13.76 -12.12 7.73
C LEU A 3 -12.33 -11.93 7.21
N GLY A 4 -11.86 -12.83 6.32
CA GLY A 4 -10.51 -12.86 5.77
C GLY A 4 -9.96 -14.29 5.78
N LYS A 5 -8.70 -14.44 5.35
CA LYS A 5 -7.93 -15.68 5.52
C LYS A 5 -7.12 -15.58 6.79
N VAL A 6 -7.23 -16.56 7.69
CA VAL A 6 -6.34 -16.65 8.86
C VAL A 6 -4.95 -17.04 8.37
N ILE A 7 -3.94 -16.25 8.76
CA ILE A 7 -2.54 -16.60 8.57
C ILE A 7 -2.03 -17.08 9.92
N ALA A 8 -1.98 -18.40 10.10
CA ALA A 8 -1.41 -19.00 11.30
C ALA A 8 0.12 -18.88 11.27
N THR A 9 0.72 -18.54 12.41
CA THR A 9 2.18 -18.47 12.56
C THR A 9 2.66 -19.55 13.51
N SER A 10 3.89 -20.00 13.29
CA SER A 10 4.52 -21.06 14.08
C SER A 10 5.06 -20.58 15.44
N ASN A 11 5.29 -19.27 15.61
CA ASN A 11 5.88 -18.72 16.83
C ASN A 11 5.61 -17.22 17.02
N GLU A 12 5.85 -16.74 18.24
CA GLU A 12 5.64 -15.34 18.64
C GLU A 12 6.48 -14.34 17.83
N LYS A 13 7.70 -14.70 17.45
CA LYS A 13 8.59 -13.84 16.65
C LYS A 13 8.00 -13.58 15.25
N GLU A 14 7.28 -14.55 14.69
CA GLU A 14 6.55 -14.43 13.43
C GLU A 14 5.26 -13.59 13.59
N ASN A 15 4.50 -13.81 14.66
CA ASN A 15 3.35 -12.97 15.03
C ASN A 15 3.71 -11.48 15.15
N LYS A 16 4.83 -11.18 15.82
CA LYS A 16 5.32 -9.80 15.98
C LYS A 16 5.62 -9.12 14.64
N LYS A 17 6.03 -9.87 13.61
CA LYS A 17 6.21 -9.33 12.24
C LYS A 17 4.86 -9.03 11.59
N LEU A 18 3.85 -9.88 11.77
CA LEU A 18 2.51 -9.63 11.27
C LEU A 18 1.86 -8.40 11.93
N TRP A 19 2.09 -8.18 13.22
CA TRP A 19 1.63 -6.98 13.93
C TRP A 19 2.26 -5.68 13.42
N VAL A 20 3.48 -5.72 12.89
CA VAL A 20 4.04 -4.55 12.20
C VAL A 20 3.18 -4.17 11.00
N MET A 21 2.70 -5.17 10.25
CA MET A 21 1.83 -4.91 9.10
C MET A 21 0.43 -4.44 9.50
N THR A 22 -0.12 -4.90 10.63
CA THR A 22 -1.41 -4.36 11.12
C THR A 22 -1.30 -2.87 11.48
N SER A 23 -0.14 -2.41 11.96
CA SER A 23 0.10 -0.98 12.22
C SER A 23 0.03 -0.10 10.96
N PHE A 24 0.14 -0.69 9.76
CA PHE A 24 0.09 0.05 8.49
C PHE A 24 -1.31 0.52 8.11
N MET A 25 -2.38 -0.01 8.73
CA MET A 25 -3.78 0.29 8.35
C MET A 25 -4.08 1.80 8.25
N ALA A 26 -3.71 2.58 9.27
CA ALA A 26 -3.93 4.03 9.25
C ALA A 26 -3.09 4.74 8.18
N THR A 27 -1.86 4.27 7.94
CA THR A 27 -0.99 4.83 6.88
C THR A 27 -1.58 4.56 5.50
N TYR A 28 -2.13 3.37 5.26
CA TYR A 28 -2.83 3.03 4.03
C TYR A 28 -4.05 3.94 3.78
N LEU A 29 -4.87 4.17 4.82
CA LEU A 29 -6.01 5.09 4.72
C LEU A 29 -5.58 6.53 4.46
N GLU A 30 -4.44 6.97 4.98
CA GLU A 30 -3.92 8.31 4.68
C GLU A 30 -3.38 8.44 3.24
N ILE A 31 -2.84 7.37 2.65
CA ILE A 31 -2.49 7.35 1.20
C ILE A 31 -3.76 7.55 0.37
N TYR A 32 -4.83 6.83 0.69
CA TYR A 32 -6.14 7.01 0.05
C TYR A 32 -6.65 8.45 0.21
N ASN A 33 -6.63 8.97 1.43
CA ASN A 33 -7.10 10.32 1.77
C ASN A 33 -6.31 11.40 1.05
N THR A 34 -5.00 11.22 0.88
CA THR A 34 -4.13 12.13 0.13
C THR A 34 -4.56 12.22 -1.34
N ALA A 35 -4.80 11.08 -1.99
CA ALA A 35 -5.28 11.04 -3.36
C ALA A 35 -6.68 11.69 -3.49
N HIS A 36 -7.57 11.39 -2.55
CA HIS A 36 -8.93 11.96 -2.50
C HIS A 36 -8.90 13.48 -2.38
N LYS A 37 -8.18 14.02 -1.39
CA LYS A 37 -8.02 15.45 -1.18
C LYS A 37 -7.39 16.15 -2.39
N TRP A 38 -6.44 15.51 -3.06
CA TRP A 38 -5.86 16.06 -4.28
C TRP A 38 -6.90 16.20 -5.40
N PHE A 39 -7.73 15.18 -5.62
CA PHE A 39 -8.83 15.22 -6.60
C PHE A 39 -9.83 16.34 -6.28
N VAL A 40 -10.27 16.43 -5.03
CA VAL A 40 -11.20 17.47 -4.58
C VAL A 40 -10.60 18.87 -4.76
N LYS A 41 -9.32 19.05 -4.42
CA LYS A 41 -8.60 20.31 -4.65
C LYS A 41 -8.49 20.67 -6.15
N LYS A 42 -8.61 19.70 -7.05
CA LYS A 42 -8.66 19.92 -8.52
C LYS A 42 -10.09 20.11 -9.05
N GLY A 43 -11.07 20.31 -8.18
CA GLY A 43 -12.45 20.59 -8.55
C GLY A 43 -13.30 19.35 -8.85
N ILE A 44 -12.77 18.14 -8.61
CA ILE A 44 -13.58 16.93 -8.74
C ILE A 44 -14.51 16.81 -7.54
N ASN A 45 -15.79 16.55 -7.80
CA ASN A 45 -16.78 16.31 -6.75
C ASN A 45 -16.33 15.21 -5.78
N GLU A 46 -16.61 15.40 -4.49
CA GLU A 46 -16.17 14.51 -3.41
C GLU A 46 -16.62 13.05 -3.60
N ASN A 47 -17.90 12.83 -3.95
CA ASN A 47 -18.44 11.49 -4.15
C ASN A 47 -17.81 10.83 -5.38
N LYS A 48 -17.66 11.56 -6.48
CA LYS A 48 -16.96 11.06 -7.68
C LYS A 48 -15.51 10.72 -7.41
N SER A 49 -14.81 11.52 -6.59
CA SER A 49 -13.42 11.24 -6.19
C SER A 49 -13.33 9.93 -5.38
N LYS A 50 -14.19 9.77 -4.37
CA LYS A 50 -14.24 8.53 -3.56
C LYS A 50 -14.55 7.31 -4.42
N GLU A 51 -15.57 7.42 -5.28
CA GLU A 51 -15.98 6.36 -6.19
C GLU A 51 -14.83 5.94 -7.12
N TYR A 52 -14.17 6.90 -7.76
CA TYR A 52 -13.08 6.63 -8.68
C TYR A 52 -11.89 5.95 -7.97
N ILE A 53 -11.44 6.48 -6.84
CA ILE A 53 -10.28 5.93 -6.11
C ILE A 53 -10.60 4.54 -5.54
N ASN A 54 -11.83 4.33 -5.04
CA ASN A 54 -12.28 3.02 -4.58
C ASN A 54 -12.22 1.97 -5.69
N HIS A 55 -12.73 2.29 -6.89
CA HIS A 55 -12.67 1.39 -8.03
C HIS A 55 -11.24 1.12 -8.48
N LEU A 56 -10.39 2.15 -8.54
CA LEU A 56 -8.98 2.01 -8.90
C LEU A 56 -8.24 1.07 -7.92
N PHE A 57 -8.35 1.31 -6.61
CA PHE A 57 -7.64 0.51 -5.61
C PHE A 57 -8.19 -0.91 -5.52
N LYS A 58 -9.52 -1.09 -5.72
CA LYS A 58 -10.12 -2.42 -5.86
C LYS A 58 -9.57 -3.17 -7.07
N ALA A 59 -9.44 -2.51 -8.22
CA ALA A 59 -8.85 -3.12 -9.42
C ALA A 59 -7.39 -3.54 -9.21
N LEU A 60 -6.57 -2.69 -8.57
CA LEU A 60 -5.19 -3.03 -8.23
C LEU A 60 -5.09 -4.24 -7.28
N ASN A 61 -5.93 -4.29 -6.24
CA ASN A 61 -6.01 -5.43 -5.34
C ASN A 61 -6.45 -6.71 -6.08
N ASN A 62 -7.43 -6.61 -6.97
CA ASN A 62 -7.84 -7.74 -7.79
C ASN A 62 -6.71 -8.25 -8.68
N GLU A 63 -5.90 -7.36 -9.27
CA GLU A 63 -4.76 -7.77 -10.08
C GLU A 63 -3.69 -8.48 -9.25
N LEU A 64 -3.41 -8.01 -8.03
CA LEU A 64 -2.50 -8.69 -7.08
C LEU A 64 -2.98 -10.11 -6.76
N LEU A 65 -4.30 -10.31 -6.59
CA LEU A 65 -4.87 -11.62 -6.30
C LEU A 65 -4.83 -12.56 -7.52
N LYS A 66 -5.17 -12.05 -8.71
CA LYS A 66 -5.15 -12.81 -9.97
C LYS A 66 -3.73 -13.25 -10.34
N ASN A 67 -2.75 -12.36 -10.16
CA ASN A 67 -1.35 -12.61 -10.51
C ASN A 67 -0.52 -12.98 -9.28
N SER A 68 -1.10 -13.71 -8.32
CA SER A 68 -0.45 -14.08 -7.06
C SER A 68 0.85 -14.89 -7.22
N ASN A 69 1.06 -15.50 -8.39
CA ASN A 69 2.30 -16.20 -8.75
C ASN A 69 3.44 -15.26 -9.18
N TYR A 70 3.16 -13.96 -9.39
CA TYR A 70 4.17 -13.00 -9.83
C TYR A 70 4.85 -12.37 -8.61
N SER A 71 6.14 -12.07 -8.72
CA SER A 71 6.77 -11.20 -7.74
C SER A 71 6.15 -9.81 -7.84
N THR A 72 5.95 -9.14 -6.71
CA THR A 72 5.43 -7.76 -6.70
C THR A 72 6.29 -6.82 -7.53
N ASP A 73 7.60 -7.06 -7.62
CA ASP A 73 8.51 -6.31 -8.49
C ASP A 73 8.18 -6.47 -9.99
N LYS A 74 7.76 -7.66 -10.42
CA LYS A 74 7.30 -7.90 -11.80
C LYS A 74 6.03 -7.11 -12.07
N MET A 75 5.05 -7.16 -11.16
CA MET A 75 3.81 -6.40 -11.31
C MET A 75 4.08 -4.89 -11.36
N VAL A 76 4.93 -4.37 -10.48
CA VAL A 76 5.31 -2.95 -10.50
C VAL A 76 5.91 -2.55 -11.86
N LYS A 77 6.68 -3.42 -12.52
CA LYS A 77 7.20 -3.16 -13.87
C LYS A 77 6.12 -3.18 -14.94
N GLU A 78 5.15 -4.10 -14.87
CA GLU A 78 4.05 -4.20 -15.85
C GLU A 78 3.13 -2.97 -15.85
N PHE A 79 2.95 -2.34 -14.68
CA PHE A 79 2.20 -1.08 -14.58
C PHE A 79 3.01 0.16 -15.01
N GLN A 80 4.26 0.01 -15.45
CA GLN A 80 5.10 1.10 -15.92
C GLN A 80 5.37 0.97 -17.41
N THR A 81 5.02 1.99 -18.18
CA THR A 81 5.57 2.21 -19.51
C THR A 81 6.80 3.11 -19.40
N LYS A 82 7.85 2.84 -20.20
CA LYS A 82 9.07 3.66 -20.19
C LYS A 82 8.73 5.10 -20.58
N GLY A 83 9.01 6.05 -19.68
CA GLY A 83 8.67 7.47 -19.87
C GLY A 83 7.20 7.83 -19.61
N GLY A 84 6.35 6.88 -19.23
CA GLY A 84 4.95 7.14 -18.90
C GLY A 84 4.75 7.70 -17.48
N ILE A 85 3.55 8.22 -17.23
CA ILE A 85 3.19 8.89 -15.97
C ILE A 85 3.38 8.01 -14.72
N ASN A 86 3.13 6.70 -14.83
CA ASN A 86 3.32 5.75 -13.72
C ASN A 86 4.80 5.60 -13.36
N ALA A 87 5.67 5.52 -14.37
CA ALA A 87 7.11 5.42 -14.17
C ALA A 87 7.67 6.71 -13.57
N GLU A 88 7.20 7.86 -14.05
CA GLU A 88 7.64 9.17 -13.55
C GLU A 88 7.27 9.37 -12.08
N LEU A 89 6.00 9.14 -11.71
CA LEU A 89 5.55 9.30 -10.33
C LEU A 89 6.29 8.34 -9.39
N LEU A 90 6.47 7.08 -9.80
CA LEU A 90 7.23 6.10 -9.00
C LEU A 90 8.69 6.53 -8.82
N MET A 91 9.35 7.01 -9.87
CA MET A 91 10.72 7.51 -9.79
C MET A 91 10.82 8.68 -8.79
N ARG A 92 9.94 9.68 -8.89
CA ARG A 92 9.93 10.84 -7.99
C ARG A 92 9.71 10.43 -6.54
N THR A 93 8.77 9.50 -6.32
CA THR A 93 8.45 8.94 -4.99
C THR A 93 9.61 8.14 -4.39
N LYS A 94 10.34 7.38 -5.22
CA LYS A 94 11.56 6.68 -4.79
C LYS A 94 12.66 7.68 -4.43
N LYS A 95 12.89 8.69 -5.27
CA LYS A 95 13.90 9.74 -5.04
C LYS A 95 13.63 10.58 -3.80
N SER A 96 12.36 10.86 -3.47
CA SER A 96 12.00 11.57 -2.23
C SER A 96 12.19 10.74 -0.96
N GLY A 97 12.47 9.45 -1.09
CA GLY A 97 12.75 8.57 0.05
C GLY A 97 11.50 8.07 0.79
N ILE A 98 10.30 8.22 0.21
CA ILE A 98 9.03 7.78 0.84
C ILE A 98 9.10 6.30 1.27
N PHE A 99 9.47 5.40 0.37
CA PHE A 99 9.55 3.96 0.70
C PHE A 99 10.67 3.64 1.71
N LYS A 100 11.80 4.35 1.64
CA LYS A 100 12.91 4.21 2.59
C LYS A 100 12.46 4.61 4.01
N ASN A 101 11.73 5.71 4.12
CA ASN A 101 11.24 6.20 5.40
C ASN A 101 10.12 5.34 5.97
N LEU A 102 9.23 4.81 5.11
CA LEU A 102 8.22 3.82 5.51
C LEU A 102 8.86 2.55 6.08
N ASN A 103 9.89 2.00 5.42
CA ASN A 103 10.63 0.84 5.94
C ASN A 103 11.31 1.13 7.28
N LYS A 104 11.87 2.34 7.46
CA LYS A 104 12.40 2.76 8.78
C LYS A 104 11.29 2.80 9.84
N GLY A 105 10.09 3.26 9.49
CA GLY A 105 8.91 3.23 10.36
C GLY A 105 8.56 1.81 10.80
N PHE A 106 8.47 0.87 9.86
CA PHE A 106 8.22 -0.54 10.16
C PHE A 106 9.27 -1.13 11.10
N ASN A 107 10.55 -0.83 10.89
CA ASN A 107 11.62 -1.28 11.80
C ASN A 107 11.47 -0.71 13.22
N LYS A 108 11.06 0.56 13.35
CA LYS A 108 10.77 1.16 14.67
C LYS A 108 9.61 0.48 15.38
N ILE A 109 8.52 0.20 14.65
CA ILE A 109 7.37 -0.54 15.21
C ILE A 109 7.78 -1.96 15.59
N TYR A 110 8.54 -2.66 14.73
CA TYR A 110 9.06 -3.99 15.03
C TYR A 110 9.87 -4.00 16.33
N ASN A 111 10.78 -3.04 16.51
CA ASN A 111 11.58 -2.92 17.72
C ASN A 111 10.74 -2.59 18.96
N ARG A 112 9.62 -1.87 18.82
CA ARG A 112 8.66 -1.63 19.90
C ARG A 112 7.96 -2.93 20.30
N VAL A 113 7.35 -3.64 19.35
CA VAL A 113 6.59 -4.88 19.63
C VAL A 113 7.49 -6.04 20.03
N LYS A 114 8.76 -6.07 19.61
CA LYS A 114 9.73 -7.09 20.03
C LYS A 114 10.03 -7.04 21.53
N LYS A 115 9.96 -5.85 22.13
CA LYS A 115 10.24 -5.61 23.55
C LYS A 115 9.01 -5.82 24.45
N SER A 116 7.81 -5.83 23.87
CA SER A 116 6.57 -6.23 24.54
C SER A 116 6.51 -7.73 24.69
#